data_AF-A0A822H7L6-F1
#
_entry.id   AF-A0A822H7L6-F1
#
_cell.length_a   1.000
_cell.length_b   1.000
_cell.length_c   1.000
_cell.angle_alpha   90.00
_cell.angle_beta   90.00
_cell.angle_gamma   90.00
#
_symmetry.space_group_name_H-M   'P 1'
#
loop_
_entity.id
_entity.type
_entity.pdbx_description
1 polymer ?
#
loop_
_entity_poly.entity_id
_entity_poly.type
_entity_poly.pdbx_seq_one_letter_code
_entity_poly.pdbx_strand_id
1 'polypeptide(L)'
;MLVPHGAYCDSGPLYAQAYYWINSFVFDTALIIGTNHCGMGSSDVSFSPDNWQTPLGVMDIDVDLFNTLISVLGIQTIDREAHRTEHSIENQLPFLKHLRPTAKFVALSFSRLNDLNKGYQVCEQIKKAINLYRQQTGIDDNCEDDNQIL
;
A
#
# COMPACT_ATOMS: atom_id res chain seq x y z
N MET A 1 8.66 3.75 4.26
CA MET A 1 8.38 3.51 5.69
C MET A 1 8.17 2.02 5.92
N LEU A 2 8.69 1.48 7.03
CA LEU A 2 8.39 0.12 7.51
C LEU A 2 7.71 0.22 8.88
N VAL A 3 6.58 -0.49 9.07
CA VAL A 3 5.77 -0.46 10.29
C VAL A 3 5.39 -1.90 10.65
N PRO A 4 5.32 -2.26 11.96
CA PRO A 4 4.80 -3.55 12.35
C PRO A 4 3.35 -3.76 11.86
N HIS A 5 2.91 -5.00 11.86
CA HIS A 5 1.51 -5.37 11.60
C HIS A 5 0.86 -6.18 12.73
N GLY A 6 1.50 -6.21 13.92
CA GLY A 6 0.97 -6.87 15.11
C GLY A 6 -0.25 -6.15 15.71
N ALA A 7 -0.90 -6.79 16.69
CA ALA A 7 -2.08 -6.23 17.34
C ALA A 7 -1.80 -4.87 18.00
N TYR A 8 -2.82 -4.01 18.08
CA TYR A 8 -2.68 -2.67 18.67
C TYR A 8 -2.31 -2.68 20.15
N CYS A 9 -2.73 -3.70 20.91
CA CYS A 9 -2.35 -3.85 22.30
C CYS A 9 -0.83 -3.96 22.50
N ASP A 10 -0.12 -4.52 21.51
CA ASP A 10 1.31 -4.77 21.60
C ASP A 10 2.11 -3.69 20.87
N SER A 11 1.67 -3.32 19.67
CA SER A 11 2.44 -2.47 18.74
C SER A 11 1.86 -1.06 18.59
N GLY A 12 0.73 -0.73 19.24
CA GLY A 12 0.02 0.55 19.13
C GLY A 12 0.90 1.79 19.20
N PRO A 13 1.76 1.94 20.23
CA PRO A 13 2.66 3.09 20.34
C PRO A 13 3.65 3.22 19.16
N LEU A 14 4.12 2.10 18.60
CA LEU A 14 5.02 2.12 17.44
C LEU A 14 4.30 2.54 16.17
N TYR A 15 3.05 2.09 15.96
CA TYR A 15 2.20 2.61 14.88
C TYR A 15 2.04 4.13 15.03
N ALA A 16 1.60 4.60 16.19
CA ALA A 16 1.35 6.02 16.43
C ALA A 16 2.60 6.87 16.16
N GLN A 17 3.78 6.39 16.60
CA GLN A 17 5.03 7.06 16.31
C GLN A 17 5.33 7.11 14.81
N ALA A 18 5.27 5.98 14.09
CA ALA A 18 5.54 5.93 12.65
C ALA A 18 4.60 6.86 11.85
N TYR A 19 3.31 6.85 12.17
CA TYR A 19 2.33 7.72 11.51
C TYR A 19 2.48 9.20 11.89
N TYR A 20 2.98 9.51 13.09
CA TYR A 20 3.36 10.86 13.46
C TYR A 20 4.49 11.40 12.56
N TRP A 21 5.52 10.59 12.28
CA TRP A 21 6.58 10.97 11.34
C TRP A 21 6.06 11.21 9.93
N ILE A 22 5.11 10.39 9.46
CA ILE A 22 4.51 10.59 8.14
C ILE A 22 3.66 11.87 8.06
N ASN A 23 3.19 12.41 9.18
CA ASN A 23 2.35 13.61 9.19
C ASN A 23 3.02 14.85 8.57
N SER A 24 4.35 14.91 8.54
CA SER A 24 5.07 16.01 7.89
C SER A 24 5.00 15.97 6.36
N PHE A 25 4.64 14.82 5.78
CA PHE A 25 4.50 14.64 4.34
C PHE A 25 3.08 14.98 3.88
N VAL A 26 2.98 15.63 2.72
CA VAL A 26 1.72 15.87 2.02
C VAL A 26 1.55 14.78 0.97
N PHE A 27 0.46 14.02 1.07
CA PHE A 27 0.09 12.99 0.12
C PHE A 27 -1.42 12.77 0.14
N ASP A 28 -1.98 12.46 -1.02
CA ASP A 28 -3.41 12.16 -1.18
C ASP A 28 -3.69 10.66 -1.28
N THR A 29 -2.68 9.86 -1.62
CA THR A 29 -2.80 8.42 -1.83
C THR A 29 -1.64 7.66 -1.18
N ALA A 30 -1.94 6.57 -0.48
CA ALA A 30 -0.95 5.66 0.08
C ALA A 30 -1.00 4.28 -0.58
N LEU A 31 0.13 3.80 -1.11
CA LEU A 31 0.31 2.39 -1.45
C LEU A 31 0.78 1.63 -0.21
N ILE A 32 -0.04 0.70 0.29
CA ILE A 32 0.28 -0.10 1.47
C ILE A 32 0.62 -1.52 1.01
N ILE A 33 1.86 -1.93 1.28
CA ILE A 33 2.37 -3.25 0.94
C ILE A 33 2.35 -4.12 2.20
N GLY A 34 1.53 -5.16 2.18
CA GLY A 34 1.42 -6.16 3.24
C GLY A 34 1.93 -7.52 2.78
N THR A 35 2.11 -8.42 3.75
CA THR A 35 2.40 -9.84 3.47
C THR A 35 1.09 -10.59 3.31
N ASN A 36 1.08 -11.66 2.51
CA ASN A 36 -0.01 -12.63 2.50
C ASN A 36 0.28 -13.78 3.48
N HIS A 37 -0.10 -13.63 4.75
CA HIS A 37 0.09 -14.63 5.80
C HIS A 37 -0.74 -15.89 5.56
N CYS A 38 -1.90 -15.74 4.93
CA CYS A 38 -2.82 -16.85 4.69
C CYS A 38 -2.42 -17.71 3.48
N GLY A 39 -1.49 -17.23 2.64
CA GLY A 39 -1.09 -17.92 1.40
C GLY A 39 -2.26 -18.14 0.44
N MET A 40 -3.34 -17.35 0.59
CA MET A 40 -4.54 -17.46 -0.22
C MET A 40 -4.35 -16.69 -1.52
N GLY A 41 -4.75 -17.32 -2.61
CA GLY A 41 -4.64 -16.74 -3.94
C GLY A 41 -3.53 -17.32 -4.79
N SER A 42 -3.56 -17.02 -6.10
CA SER A 42 -2.70 -17.69 -7.10
C SER A 42 -1.51 -16.88 -7.59
N SER A 43 -1.41 -15.61 -7.21
CA SER A 43 -0.39 -14.69 -7.72
C SER A 43 0.67 -14.33 -6.68
N ASP A 44 1.85 -13.99 -7.19
CA ASP A 44 2.97 -13.44 -6.41
C ASP A 44 2.59 -12.10 -5.75
N VAL A 45 1.69 -11.36 -6.39
CA VAL A 45 1.14 -10.08 -5.92
C VAL A 45 -0.37 -10.07 -6.13
N SER A 46 -1.10 -9.55 -5.15
CA SER A 46 -2.56 -9.40 -5.21
C SER A 46 -3.00 -8.00 -4.80
N PHE A 47 -4.00 -7.46 -5.48
CA PHE A 47 -4.57 -6.15 -5.19
C PHE A 47 -6.04 -6.25 -4.80
N SER A 48 -6.51 -5.34 -3.94
CA SER A 48 -7.94 -5.19 -3.64
C SER A 48 -8.52 -3.98 -4.41
N PRO A 49 -9.63 -4.14 -5.15
CA PRO A 49 -10.33 -3.05 -5.84
C PRO A 49 -11.45 -2.44 -4.97
N ASP A 50 -11.49 -2.76 -3.68
CA ASP A 50 -12.66 -2.49 -2.84
C ASP A 50 -12.30 -1.44 -1.78
N ASN A 51 -13.25 -0.56 -1.46
CA ASN A 51 -13.14 0.34 -0.32
C ASN A 51 -13.17 -0.46 0.99
N TRP A 52 -12.36 -0.08 1.99
CA TRP A 52 -12.28 -0.84 3.24
C TRP A 52 -12.95 -0.10 4.38
N GLN A 53 -13.78 -0.82 5.14
CA GLN A 53 -14.38 -0.30 6.36
C GLN A 53 -13.33 -0.30 7.47
N THR A 54 -13.19 0.82 8.17
CA THR A 54 -12.38 0.93 9.40
C THR A 54 -13.26 1.35 10.57
N PRO A 55 -12.80 1.24 11.84
CA PRO A 55 -13.50 1.81 12.98
C PRO A 55 -13.72 3.32 12.89
N LEU A 56 -12.93 4.04 12.05
CA LEU A 56 -13.03 5.48 11.85
C LEU A 56 -13.77 5.87 10.56
N GLY A 57 -14.44 4.91 9.92
CA GLY A 57 -15.19 5.09 8.68
C GLY A 57 -14.55 4.40 7.48
N VAL A 58 -15.16 4.58 6.32
CA VAL A 58 -14.70 3.98 5.06
C VAL A 58 -13.43 4.69 4.58
N MET A 59 -12.47 3.90 4.10
CA MET A 59 -11.31 4.37 3.37
C MET A 59 -11.46 4.00 1.89
N ASP A 60 -11.37 5.01 1.03
CA ASP A 60 -11.60 4.86 -0.41
C ASP A 60 -10.35 4.40 -1.14
N ILE A 61 -10.50 3.54 -2.15
CA ILE A 61 -9.37 3.18 -3.00
C ILE A 61 -9.02 4.31 -3.96
N ASP A 62 -7.74 4.41 -4.30
CA ASP A 62 -7.33 5.16 -5.49
C ASP A 62 -7.46 4.28 -6.74
N VAL A 63 -8.58 4.44 -7.44
CA VAL A 63 -8.93 3.64 -8.63
C VAL A 63 -7.93 3.86 -9.76
N ASP A 64 -7.39 5.07 -9.91
CA ASP A 64 -6.47 5.42 -10.99
C ASP A 64 -5.08 4.81 -10.76
N LEU A 65 -4.59 4.87 -9.51
CA LEU A 65 -3.36 4.19 -9.12
C LEU A 65 -3.51 2.67 -9.21
N PHE A 66 -4.63 2.13 -8.70
CA PHE A 66 -4.95 0.70 -8.80
C PHE A 66 -4.92 0.22 -10.25
N ASN A 67 -5.63 0.91 -11.15
CA ASN A 67 -5.70 0.54 -12.58
C ASN A 67 -4.33 0.61 -13.25
N THR A 68 -3.52 1.62 -12.91
CA THR A 68 -2.16 1.75 -13.44
C THR A 68 -1.26 0.59 -12.97
N LEU A 69 -1.36 0.22 -11.69
CA LEU A 69 -0.59 -0.89 -11.12
C LEU A 69 -0.95 -2.23 -11.78
N ILE A 70 -2.23 -2.59 -11.84
CA ILE A 70 -2.62 -3.89 -12.45
C ILE A 70 -2.25 -3.97 -13.93
N SER A 71 -2.31 -2.84 -14.65
CA SER A 71 -1.95 -2.76 -16.06
C SER A 71 -0.45 -2.98 -16.28
N VAL A 72 0.40 -2.29 -15.50
CA VAL A 72 1.86 -2.38 -15.62
C VAL A 72 2.39 -3.74 -15.14
N LEU A 73 1.80 -4.30 -14.08
CA LEU A 73 2.18 -5.62 -13.56
C LEU A 73 1.55 -6.77 -14.36
N GLY A 74 0.64 -6.48 -15.30
CA GLY A 74 -0.02 -7.50 -16.12
C GLY A 74 -0.94 -8.43 -15.32
N ILE A 75 -1.53 -7.94 -14.23
CA ILE A 75 -2.44 -8.71 -13.37
C ILE A 75 -3.79 -8.83 -14.08
N GLN A 76 -4.13 -10.06 -14.50
CA GLN A 76 -5.36 -10.33 -15.25
C GLN A 76 -6.55 -10.71 -14.35
N THR A 77 -6.27 -11.20 -13.14
CA THR A 77 -7.29 -11.68 -12.21
C THR A 77 -7.12 -10.96 -10.88
N ILE A 78 -8.21 -10.34 -10.41
CA ILE A 78 -8.24 -9.72 -9.09
C ILE A 78 -8.53 -10.81 -8.06
N ASP A 79 -7.56 -11.02 -7.18
CA ASP A 79 -7.67 -12.00 -6.11
C ASP A 79 -8.16 -11.34 -4.82
N ARG A 80 -9.49 -11.24 -4.69
CA ARG A 80 -10.12 -10.72 -3.47
C ARG A 80 -9.88 -11.61 -2.25
N GLU A 81 -9.72 -12.91 -2.46
CA GLU A 81 -9.54 -13.88 -1.37
C GLU A 81 -8.19 -13.70 -0.68
N ALA A 82 -7.15 -13.26 -1.40
CA ALA A 82 -5.85 -12.92 -0.83
C ALA A 82 -5.89 -11.82 0.25
N HIS A 83 -6.94 -10.99 0.27
CA HIS A 83 -7.12 -9.89 1.24
C HIS A 83 -8.18 -10.19 2.31
N ARG A 84 -9.02 -11.23 2.13
CA ARG A 84 -10.22 -11.45 2.96
C ARG A 84 -9.91 -11.82 4.42
N THR A 85 -8.80 -12.49 4.65
CA THR A 85 -8.35 -12.95 5.98
C THR A 85 -6.98 -12.39 6.36
N GLU A 86 -6.50 -11.40 5.62
CA GLU A 86 -5.19 -10.79 5.81
C GLU A 86 -5.34 -9.50 6.61
N HIS A 87 -4.55 -9.35 7.67
CA HIS A 87 -4.68 -8.22 8.61
C HIS A 87 -3.51 -7.24 8.53
N SER A 88 -2.46 -7.56 7.77
CA SER A 88 -1.23 -6.74 7.76
C SER A 88 -1.45 -5.33 7.21
N ILE A 89 -2.38 -5.18 6.28
CA ILE A 89 -2.80 -3.91 5.69
C ILE A 89 -3.92 -3.27 6.51
N GLU A 90 -4.88 -4.05 6.99
CA GLU A 90 -6.06 -3.55 7.72
C GLU A 90 -5.65 -2.73 8.95
N ASN A 91 -4.68 -3.21 9.71
CA ASN A 91 -4.19 -2.56 10.93
C ASN A 91 -3.60 -1.16 10.67
N GLN A 92 -3.18 -0.86 9.45
CA GLN A 92 -2.59 0.43 9.06
C GLN A 92 -3.65 1.51 8.81
N LEU A 93 -4.84 1.11 8.33
CA LEU A 93 -5.84 2.04 7.81
C LEU A 93 -6.44 2.99 8.85
N PRO A 94 -6.71 2.58 10.11
CA PRO A 94 -7.23 3.51 11.12
C PRO A 94 -6.27 4.68 11.41
N PHE A 95 -4.96 4.42 11.47
CA PHE A 95 -3.96 5.47 11.66
C PHE A 95 -3.92 6.42 10.47
N LEU A 96 -3.94 5.86 9.26
CA LEU A 96 -3.94 6.65 8.03
C LEU A 96 -5.21 7.51 7.90
N LYS A 97 -6.38 6.93 8.17
CA LYS A 97 -7.67 7.63 8.16
C LYS A 97 -7.74 8.74 9.21
N HIS A 98 -7.18 8.51 10.40
CA HIS A 98 -7.09 9.53 11.44
C HIS A 98 -6.22 10.71 10.98
N LEU A 99 -5.08 10.42 10.36
CA LEU A 99 -4.10 11.42 9.93
C LEU A 99 -4.53 12.21 8.70
N ARG A 100 -5.18 11.53 7.75
CA ARG A 100 -5.60 12.06 6.46
C ARG A 100 -7.01 11.54 6.14
N PRO A 101 -8.08 12.18 6.63
CA PRO A 101 -9.45 11.70 6.47
C PRO A 101 -9.91 11.54 5.01
N THR A 102 -9.31 12.31 4.10
CA THR A 102 -9.61 12.30 2.65
C THR A 102 -8.61 11.49 1.83
N ALA A 103 -7.56 10.95 2.45
CA ALA A 103 -6.59 10.15 1.70
C ALA A 103 -7.23 8.85 1.20
N LYS A 104 -6.79 8.46 0.01
CA LYS A 104 -7.10 7.18 -0.61
C LYS A 104 -5.97 6.19 -0.37
N PHE A 105 -6.21 4.93 -0.68
CA PHE A 105 -5.17 3.91 -0.60
C PHE A 105 -5.24 2.90 -1.74
N VAL A 106 -4.16 2.15 -1.91
CA VAL A 106 -4.14 0.90 -2.67
C VAL A 106 -3.50 -0.17 -1.80
N ALA A 107 -4.21 -1.29 -1.63
CA ALA A 107 -3.69 -2.47 -0.93
C ALA A 107 -2.97 -3.39 -1.92
N LEU A 108 -1.70 -3.68 -1.64
CA LEU A 108 -0.89 -4.65 -2.36
C LEU A 108 -0.44 -5.72 -1.36
N SER A 109 -0.91 -6.95 -1.54
CA SER A 109 -0.47 -8.10 -0.78
C SER A 109 0.59 -8.86 -1.56
N PHE A 110 1.70 -9.14 -0.90
CA PHE A 110 2.85 -9.83 -1.47
C PHE A 110 2.89 -11.26 -0.91
N SER A 111 2.78 -12.25 -1.78
CA SER A 111 2.87 -13.66 -1.36
C SER A 111 4.33 -14.11 -1.29
N ARG A 112 4.55 -15.34 -0.83
CA ARG A 112 5.92 -15.84 -0.63
C ARG A 112 6.63 -16.01 -1.98
N LEU A 113 7.50 -15.06 -2.30
CA LEU A 113 8.48 -15.22 -3.38
C LEU A 113 9.70 -16.01 -2.87
N ASN A 114 9.93 -17.18 -3.47
CA ASN A 114 11.15 -17.97 -3.23
C ASN A 114 12.31 -17.57 -4.16
N ASP A 115 12.15 -16.50 -4.95
CA ASP A 115 13.13 -16.00 -5.91
C ASP A 115 13.30 -14.48 -5.77
N LEU A 116 14.49 -14.06 -5.33
CA LEU A 116 14.82 -12.64 -5.13
C LEU A 116 14.78 -11.85 -6.44
N ASN A 117 15.16 -12.46 -7.57
CA ASN A 117 15.15 -11.76 -8.86
C ASN A 117 13.74 -11.39 -9.28
N LYS A 118 12.77 -12.28 -9.02
CA LYS A 118 11.35 -11.98 -9.24
C LYS A 118 10.88 -10.83 -8.34
N GLY A 119 11.32 -10.81 -7.07
CA GLY A 119 11.04 -9.71 -6.16
C GLY A 119 11.52 -8.37 -6.69
N TYR A 120 12.76 -8.31 -7.18
CA TYR A 120 13.30 -7.09 -7.80
C TYR A 120 12.53 -6.67 -9.06
N GLN A 121 12.15 -7.62 -9.92
CA GLN A 121 11.37 -7.32 -11.13
C GLN A 121 10.01 -6.70 -10.79
N VAL A 122 9.32 -7.24 -9.79
CA VAL A 122 8.05 -6.70 -9.31
C VAL A 122 8.23 -5.29 -8.74
N CYS A 123 9.28 -5.05 -7.94
CA CYS A 123 9.58 -3.71 -7.42
C CYS A 123 9.83 -2.69 -8.54
N GLU A 124 10.57 -3.05 -9.58
CA GLU A 124 10.80 -2.19 -10.75
C GLU A 124 9.49 -1.89 -11.50
N GLN A 125 8.60 -2.87 -11.62
CA GLN A 125 7.27 -2.66 -12.22
C GLN A 125 6.40 -1.73 -11.38
N ILE A 126 6.40 -1.89 -10.06
CA ILE A 126 5.68 -0.99 -9.14
C ILE A 126 6.22 0.44 -9.26
N LYS A 127 7.55 0.61 -9.27
CA LYS A 127 8.18 1.93 -9.46
C LYS A 127 7.77 2.57 -10.78
N LYS A 128 7.79 1.81 -11.87
CA LYS A 128 7.33 2.28 -13.19
C LYS A 128 5.86 2.71 -13.15
N ALA A 129 5.00 1.93 -12.52
CA ALA A 129 3.57 2.24 -12.39
C ALA A 129 3.32 3.54 -11.61
N ILE A 130 4.02 3.74 -10.49
CA ILE A 130 3.92 4.96 -9.69
C ILE A 130 4.34 6.18 -10.51
N ASN A 131 5.44 6.11 -11.25
CA ASN A 131 5.89 7.22 -12.09
C ASN A 131 4.88 7.57 -13.20
N LEU A 132 4.29 6.55 -13.84
CA LEU A 132 3.24 6.76 -14.85
C LEU A 132 2.00 7.42 -14.24
N TYR A 133 1.55 6.96 -13.08
CA TYR A 133 0.42 7.55 -12.36
C TYR A 133 0.66 9.01 -11.99
N ARG A 134 1.87 9.36 -11.50
CA ARG A 134 2.24 10.75 -11.19
C ARG A 134 2.18 11.66 -12.41
N GLN A 135 2.71 11.20 -13.54
CA GLN A 135 2.65 11.94 -14.82
C GLN A 135 1.22 12.18 -15.29
N GLN A 136 0.32 11.21 -15.10
CA GLN A 136 -1.09 11.33 -15.48
C GLN A 136 -1.87 12.29 -14.59
N THR A 137 -1.53 12.35 -13.30
CA THR A 137 -2.24 13.15 -12.29
C THR A 137 -1.64 14.55 -12.08
N GLY A 138 -0.52 14.86 -12.75
CA GLY A 138 0.14 16.16 -12.64
C GLY A 138 0.85 16.37 -11.30
N ILE A 139 1.20 15.28 -10.60
CA ILE A 139 2.03 15.33 -9.39
C ILE A 139 3.47 15.55 -9.86
N ASP A 140 3.96 16.79 -9.71
CA ASP A 140 5.30 17.20 -10.15
C ASP A 140 6.40 16.55 -9.30
N ASP A 141 7.45 16.03 -9.94
CA ASP A 141 8.57 15.29 -9.32
C ASP A 141 9.59 16.23 -8.65
N ASN A 142 9.18 17.40 -8.13
CA ASN A 142 10.07 18.34 -7.42
C ASN A 142 10.50 17.83 -6.03
N CYS A 143 10.74 16.54 -5.89
CA CYS A 143 11.48 15.94 -4.79
C CYS A 143 12.95 15.79 -5.20
N GLU A 144 13.58 16.89 -5.61
CA GLU A 144 15.03 17.05 -5.41
C GLU A 144 15.25 17.35 -3.91
N ASP A 145 15.16 16.32 -3.08
CA ASP A 145 15.77 16.33 -1.76
C ASP A 145 16.28 14.92 -1.46
N ASP A 146 17.30 14.52 -2.24
CA ASP A 146 18.21 13.39 -2.01
C ASP A 146 19.02 13.53 -0.70
N ASN A 147 18.49 14.21 0.32
CA ASN A 147 19.23 14.58 1.52
C ASN A 147 18.46 14.43 2.85
N GLN A 148 17.46 13.56 2.92
CA GLN A 148 17.01 13.05 4.22
C GLN A 148 16.89 11.52 4.19
N ILE A 149 18.04 10.90 4.47
CA ILE A 149 18.19 9.53 4.94
C ILE A 149 17.22 9.30 6.12
N LEU A 150 16.31 8.33 5.97
CA LEU A 150 16.07 7.20 6.89
C LEU A 150 15.09 6.18 6.27
#